data_AF-A0A497A8L2-F1
#
_entry.id   AF-A0A497A8L2-F1
#
_cell.length_a   1.000
_cell.length_b   1.000
_cell.length_c   1.000
_cell.angle_alpha   90.00
_cell.angle_beta   90.00
_cell.angle_gamma   90.00
#
_symmetry.space_group_name_H-M   'P 1'
#
loop_
_entity.id
_entity.type
_entity.pdbx_description
1 polymer ?
#
loop_
_entity_poly.entity_id
_entity_poly.type
_entity_poly.pdbx_seq_one_letter_code
_entity_poly.pdbx_strand_id
1 'polypeptide(L)'
;MTEVEEVEVTVPPEVIEITPTPGLGAGCTYNAYRMGWVMDYADANNIVNEVFHPDSPFQYTFWDDETFRDLVDQALVETDPDARAALWQQAEDILVTDYAAVIPIFHYDRTGLVRPEIEYEFPPFGAPHYMKWRLPEGQDTLRVRLGTEPPTLDINLATDTTSHSILNQLMESLYRYKGDGTIEPAGAESYEVSEDGTVYTVHLRKDAAWSDGEPVTAQHYVDGIIRLLDPATAAEYAYVMYYIKGAEEFNTGETDDPSTVGVKALDDYTLEFTLTGPQAFFDSILAFFTTYPVRLDVIEEYGDLWTEPGNFVGNGPYVLTEWAHEDHVVIEKNPNYHDADSVTIERVEYPIIVEDATALAAYERGELDVSGYPSEELPRILEEMPDHFVRMPRPGVYYLGLNFLRPPTDNLNFRKALASSIDKRAILDSVLNMPWRTEACGVIAPEIVGYQGCGKVGYQFDLDAAQQYLQAALDEMGIDDPGDIRLNLWFNRGNEDVIESVAEQWETNLGIRVYVVNMEWGAYLQTLDECNNP
;
A
#
# COMPACT_ATOMS: atom_id res chain seq x y z
N MET A 1 -43.11 -9.72 20.66
CA MET A 1 -43.07 -10.48 19.39
C MET A 1 -42.62 -9.49 18.35
N THR A 2 -41.30 -9.32 18.27
CA THR A 2 -40.63 -8.56 17.21
C THR A 2 -40.51 -9.50 16.02
N GLU A 3 -41.00 -9.04 14.86
CA GLU A 3 -40.85 -9.74 13.59
C GLU A 3 -39.36 -9.84 13.26
N VAL A 4 -38.92 -11.07 12.99
CA VAL A 4 -37.64 -11.36 12.36
C VAL A 4 -37.88 -11.11 10.87
N GLU A 5 -37.20 -10.13 10.29
CA GLU A 5 -37.15 -9.98 8.83
C GLU A 5 -36.46 -11.24 8.27
N GLU A 6 -37.17 -12.01 7.45
CA GLU A 6 -36.58 -13.11 6.69
C GLU A 6 -35.54 -12.49 5.74
N VAL A 7 -34.26 -12.79 5.98
CA VAL A 7 -33.18 -12.46 5.04
C VAL A 7 -33.47 -13.25 3.77
N GLU A 8 -33.82 -12.54 2.70
CA GLU A 8 -34.07 -13.12 1.38
C GLU A 8 -32.76 -13.75 0.91
N VAL A 9 -32.71 -15.09 0.82
CA VAL A 9 -31.58 -15.81 0.23
C VAL A 9 -31.58 -15.45 -1.25
N THR A 10 -30.81 -14.42 -1.61
CA THR A 10 -30.55 -14.05 -2.99
C THR A 10 -29.97 -15.26 -3.71
N VAL A 11 -30.42 -15.50 -4.93
CA VAL A 11 -29.83 -16.52 -5.80
C VAL A 11 -28.32 -16.25 -5.81
N PRO A 12 -27.47 -17.23 -5.45
CA PRO A 12 -26.03 -17.04 -5.51
C PRO A 12 -25.66 -16.47 -6.89
N PRO A 13 -24.72 -15.51 -6.99
CA PRO A 13 -24.18 -15.14 -8.30
C PRO A 13 -23.76 -16.42 -9.03
N GLU A 14 -23.93 -16.45 -10.35
CA GLU A 14 -23.53 -17.60 -11.16
C GLU A 14 -22.02 -17.77 -11.03
N VAL A 15 -21.59 -18.69 -10.16
CA VAL A 15 -20.18 -18.96 -9.92
C VAL A 15 -19.60 -19.42 -11.24
N ILE A 16 -18.72 -18.61 -11.84
CA ILE A 16 -17.91 -19.06 -12.96
C ILE A 16 -17.16 -20.29 -12.45
N GLU A 17 -17.38 -21.44 -13.08
CA GLU A 17 -16.58 -22.62 -12.80
C GLU A 17 -15.14 -22.27 -13.17
N ILE A 18 -14.33 -21.98 -12.14
CA ILE A 18 -12.89 -21.84 -12.29
C ILE A 18 -12.41 -23.23 -12.66
N THR A 19 -12.27 -23.46 -13.97
CA THR A 19 -11.76 -24.72 -14.48
C THR A 19 -10.33 -24.79 -13.97
N PRO A 20 -9.94 -25.80 -13.16
CA PRO A 20 -8.58 -25.87 -12.64
C PRO A 20 -7.63 -25.93 -13.84
N THR A 21 -6.94 -24.83 -14.11
CA THR A 21 -5.92 -24.79 -15.15
C THR A 21 -4.84 -25.78 -14.70
N PRO A 22 -4.53 -26.84 -15.46
CA PRO A 22 -3.51 -27.80 -15.05
C PRO A 22 -2.19 -27.09 -14.78
N GLY A 23 -1.75 -27.06 -13.53
CA GLY A 23 -0.72 -26.14 -13.06
C GLY A 23 -1.27 -25.30 -11.92
N LEU A 24 -1.89 -24.17 -12.23
CA LEU A 24 -2.33 -23.12 -11.28
C LEU A 24 -3.06 -23.69 -10.04
N GLY A 25 -2.58 -23.36 -8.84
CA GLY A 25 -3.21 -23.77 -7.58
C GLY A 25 -3.05 -25.25 -7.19
N ALA A 26 -2.50 -26.12 -8.06
CA ALA A 26 -2.51 -27.58 -7.86
C ALA A 26 -1.67 -28.04 -6.64
N GLY A 27 -0.65 -27.28 -6.25
CA GLY A 27 0.20 -27.53 -5.07
C GLY A 27 -0.28 -26.88 -3.76
N CYS A 28 -1.25 -25.96 -3.82
CA CYS A 28 -1.66 -25.14 -2.67
C CYS A 28 -2.49 -25.91 -1.66
N THR A 29 -2.20 -25.85 -0.37
CA THR A 29 -2.98 -26.56 0.66
C THR A 29 -3.73 -25.65 1.63
N TYR A 30 -3.63 -24.33 1.48
CA TYR A 30 -4.41 -23.41 2.31
C TYR A 30 -5.86 -23.34 1.87
N ASN A 31 -6.74 -23.12 2.83
CA ASN A 31 -8.14 -22.74 2.59
C ASN A 31 -8.29 -21.23 2.69
N ALA A 32 -7.58 -20.61 3.63
CA ALA A 32 -7.55 -19.18 3.81
C ALA A 32 -6.11 -18.72 4.05
N TYR A 33 -5.83 -17.48 3.68
CA TYR A 33 -4.54 -16.85 3.91
C TYR A 33 -4.74 -15.44 4.46
N ARG A 34 -3.83 -14.99 5.32
CA ARG A 34 -3.78 -13.62 5.81
C ARG A 34 -2.98 -12.77 4.85
N MET A 35 -3.51 -11.62 4.45
CA MET A 35 -2.68 -10.60 3.82
C MET A 35 -3.13 -9.19 4.20
N GLY A 36 -2.48 -8.20 3.62
CA GLY A 36 -2.88 -6.82 3.70
C GLY A 36 -2.19 -6.01 2.64
N TRP A 37 -2.79 -4.89 2.30
CA TRP A 37 -2.26 -3.96 1.32
C TRP A 37 -2.23 -2.57 1.94
N VAL A 38 -1.10 -1.88 1.79
CA VAL A 38 -0.98 -0.46 2.11
C VAL A 38 -0.90 0.23 0.77
N MET A 39 -1.79 1.19 0.54
CA MET A 39 -1.95 1.76 -0.78
C MET A 39 -0.77 2.67 -1.12
N ASP A 40 -0.29 2.53 -2.36
CA ASP A 40 0.84 3.28 -2.90
C ASP A 40 0.42 4.70 -3.31
N TYR A 41 -0.77 4.82 -3.90
CA TYR A 41 -1.35 6.06 -4.38
C TYR A 41 -2.86 6.13 -4.13
N ALA A 42 -3.40 7.34 -4.18
CA ALA A 42 -4.73 7.70 -3.69
C ALA A 42 -5.92 7.28 -4.58
N ASP A 43 -5.94 6.03 -5.04
CA ASP A 43 -6.99 5.57 -5.95
C ASP A 43 -7.41 4.12 -5.70
N ALA A 44 -8.73 3.85 -5.81
CA ALA A 44 -9.29 2.51 -5.64
C ALA A 44 -8.73 1.49 -6.65
N ASN A 45 -8.22 1.95 -7.80
CA ASN A 45 -7.46 1.13 -8.74
C ASN A 45 -6.30 0.36 -8.05
N ASN A 46 -5.54 1.00 -7.16
CA ASN A 46 -4.39 0.38 -6.48
C ASN A 46 -4.76 -0.80 -5.57
N ILE A 47 -6.06 -1.03 -5.33
CA ILE A 47 -6.52 -2.16 -4.53
C ILE A 47 -7.50 -3.05 -5.28
N VAL A 48 -8.57 -2.47 -5.84
CA VAL A 48 -9.61 -3.26 -6.52
C VAL A 48 -9.05 -3.91 -7.78
N ASN A 49 -8.27 -3.17 -8.58
CA ASN A 49 -7.63 -3.70 -9.78
C ASN A 49 -6.29 -4.36 -9.43
N GLU A 50 -5.33 -3.59 -8.94
CA GLU A 50 -3.95 -4.06 -8.79
C GLU A 50 -3.80 -5.26 -7.86
N VAL A 51 -4.65 -5.42 -6.83
CA VAL A 51 -4.54 -6.52 -5.85
C VAL A 51 -5.56 -7.63 -6.09
N PHE A 52 -6.80 -7.26 -6.43
CA PHE A 52 -7.91 -8.21 -6.46
C PHE A 52 -8.45 -8.52 -7.84
N HIS A 53 -7.96 -7.87 -8.91
CA HIS A 53 -8.32 -8.29 -10.26
C HIS A 53 -7.94 -9.76 -10.47
N PRO A 54 -8.77 -10.58 -11.13
CA PRO A 54 -8.47 -12.00 -11.32
C PRO A 54 -7.16 -12.28 -12.07
N ASP A 55 -6.65 -11.31 -12.85
CA ASP A 55 -5.36 -11.41 -13.54
C ASP A 55 -4.19 -10.78 -12.74
N SER A 56 -4.45 -10.25 -11.55
CA SER A 56 -3.40 -9.65 -10.72
C SER A 56 -2.43 -10.72 -10.21
N PRO A 57 -1.10 -10.46 -10.24
CA PRO A 57 -0.12 -11.37 -9.65
C PRO A 57 -0.23 -11.44 -8.12
N PHE A 58 -0.85 -10.46 -7.47
CA PHE A 58 -1.00 -10.35 -6.01
C PHE A 58 -2.28 -11.01 -5.48
N GLN A 59 -3.07 -11.61 -6.37
CA GLN A 59 -4.33 -12.26 -6.08
C GLN A 59 -4.08 -13.75 -5.80
N TYR A 60 -4.44 -14.26 -4.61
CA TYR A 60 -4.23 -15.66 -4.23
C TYR A 60 -5.52 -16.39 -3.81
N THR A 61 -6.70 -15.82 -4.11
CA THR A 61 -8.00 -16.46 -3.84
C THR A 61 -8.46 -17.38 -4.99
N PHE A 62 -7.83 -17.25 -6.16
CA PHE A 62 -8.25 -17.78 -7.46
C PHE A 62 -9.70 -17.47 -7.88
N TRP A 63 -10.33 -16.45 -7.28
CA TRP A 63 -11.67 -16.02 -7.68
C TRP A 63 -11.67 -15.38 -9.08
N ASP A 64 -12.80 -15.46 -9.78
CA ASP A 64 -13.00 -14.83 -11.09
C ASP A 64 -14.49 -14.51 -11.29
N ASP A 65 -14.78 -13.34 -11.85
CA ASP A 65 -16.13 -12.89 -12.23
C ASP A 65 -16.06 -11.93 -13.43
N GLU A 66 -16.83 -12.22 -14.49
CA GLU A 66 -16.86 -11.44 -15.74
C GLU A 66 -17.44 -10.03 -15.52
N THR A 67 -18.45 -9.90 -14.64
CA THR A 67 -19.06 -8.59 -14.35
C THR A 67 -18.09 -7.71 -13.57
N PHE A 68 -17.34 -8.28 -12.63
CA PHE A 68 -16.28 -7.56 -11.94
C PHE A 68 -15.22 -7.04 -12.92
N ARG A 69 -14.72 -7.91 -13.82
CA ARG A 69 -13.73 -7.52 -14.85
C ARG A 69 -14.24 -6.34 -15.68
N ASP A 70 -15.47 -6.45 -16.19
CA ASP A 70 -16.11 -5.39 -16.99
C ASP A 70 -16.26 -4.07 -16.20
N LEU A 71 -16.56 -4.13 -14.90
CA LEU A 71 -16.68 -2.95 -14.04
C LEU A 71 -15.32 -2.29 -13.79
N VAL A 72 -14.27 -3.08 -13.57
CA VAL A 72 -12.90 -2.58 -13.41
C VAL A 72 -12.42 -1.94 -14.71
N ASP A 73 -12.61 -2.58 -15.86
CA ASP A 73 -12.24 -2.03 -17.18
C ASP A 73 -12.94 -0.70 -17.46
N GLN A 74 -14.23 -0.60 -17.12
CA GLN A 74 -14.97 0.66 -17.23
C GLN A 74 -14.44 1.72 -16.25
N ALA A 75 -14.13 1.34 -15.01
CA ALA A 75 -13.65 2.27 -13.99
C ALA A 75 -12.25 2.83 -14.32
N LEU A 76 -11.41 2.05 -15.01
CA LEU A 76 -10.08 2.51 -15.44
C LEU A 76 -10.16 3.68 -16.43
N VAL A 77 -11.13 3.66 -17.36
CA VAL A 77 -11.25 4.67 -18.42
C VAL A 77 -12.31 5.76 -18.16
N GLU A 78 -13.10 5.63 -17.10
CA GLU A 78 -14.08 6.64 -16.68
C GLU A 78 -13.37 7.89 -16.12
N THR A 79 -13.87 9.08 -16.45
CA THR A 79 -13.27 10.36 -16.04
C THR A 79 -14.20 11.18 -15.15
N ASP A 80 -15.50 10.88 -15.13
CA ASP A 80 -16.41 11.46 -14.15
C ASP A 80 -16.18 10.83 -12.77
N PRO A 81 -15.79 11.60 -11.75
CA PRO A 81 -15.39 11.04 -10.46
C PRO A 81 -16.52 10.27 -9.75
N ASP A 82 -17.77 10.72 -9.87
CA ASP A 82 -18.92 10.10 -9.20
C ASP A 82 -19.29 8.78 -9.90
N ALA A 83 -19.31 8.76 -11.23
CA ALA A 83 -19.55 7.54 -12.01
C ALA A 83 -18.44 6.50 -11.76
N ARG A 84 -17.19 6.93 -11.74
CA ARG A 84 -16.03 6.07 -11.47
C ARG A 84 -16.06 5.49 -10.07
N ALA A 85 -16.37 6.31 -9.06
CA ALA A 85 -16.55 5.84 -7.69
C ALA A 85 -17.65 4.77 -7.60
N ALA A 86 -18.77 4.96 -8.30
CA ALA A 86 -19.87 4.00 -8.33
C ALA A 86 -19.48 2.67 -9.01
N LEU A 87 -18.62 2.69 -10.03
CA LEU A 87 -18.09 1.47 -10.66
C LEU A 87 -17.20 0.70 -9.67
N TRP A 88 -16.30 1.38 -8.96
CA TRP A 88 -15.47 0.76 -7.93
C TRP A 88 -16.29 0.15 -6.78
N GLN A 89 -17.36 0.83 -6.37
CA GLN A 89 -18.27 0.33 -5.33
C GLN A 89 -18.98 -0.95 -5.76
N GLN A 90 -19.49 -1.00 -6.99
CA GLN A 90 -20.14 -2.21 -7.52
C GLN A 90 -19.14 -3.36 -7.66
N ALA A 91 -17.92 -3.09 -8.12
CA ALA A 91 -16.86 -4.10 -8.20
C ALA A 91 -16.50 -4.65 -6.80
N GLU A 92 -16.37 -3.76 -5.81
CA GLU A 92 -16.13 -4.14 -4.42
C GLU A 92 -17.28 -4.98 -3.82
N ASP A 93 -18.53 -4.65 -4.14
CA ASP A 93 -19.70 -5.41 -3.70
C ASP A 93 -19.66 -6.84 -4.24
N ILE A 94 -19.29 -7.04 -5.50
CA ILE A 94 -19.13 -8.38 -6.08
C ILE A 94 -18.05 -9.16 -5.32
N LEU A 95 -16.86 -8.56 -5.20
CA LEU A 95 -15.70 -9.19 -4.56
C LEU A 95 -15.98 -9.58 -3.10
N VAL A 96 -16.49 -8.64 -2.30
CA VAL A 96 -16.55 -8.75 -0.84
C VAL A 96 -17.92 -9.20 -0.34
N THR A 97 -19.01 -8.73 -0.95
CA THR A 97 -20.38 -9.05 -0.52
C THR A 97 -20.89 -10.30 -1.23
N ASP A 98 -20.90 -10.32 -2.56
CA ASP A 98 -21.60 -11.38 -3.29
C ASP A 98 -20.82 -12.69 -3.26
N TYR A 99 -19.50 -12.62 -3.46
CA TYR A 99 -18.62 -13.78 -3.48
C TYR A 99 -17.93 -14.08 -2.15
N ALA A 100 -17.89 -13.11 -1.23
CA ALA A 100 -17.12 -13.19 0.01
C ALA A 100 -15.69 -13.70 -0.26
N ALA A 101 -15.04 -13.22 -1.33
CA ALA A 101 -13.74 -13.73 -1.74
C ALA A 101 -12.63 -13.36 -0.76
N VAL A 102 -12.81 -12.23 -0.10
CA VAL A 102 -11.94 -11.71 0.94
C VAL A 102 -12.77 -11.26 2.15
N ILE A 103 -12.19 -11.36 3.33
CA ILE A 103 -12.76 -10.87 4.59
C ILE A 103 -11.86 -9.74 5.11
N PRO A 104 -12.20 -8.47 4.84
CA PRO A 104 -11.53 -7.34 5.48
C PRO A 104 -11.75 -7.37 7.00
N ILE A 105 -10.71 -7.07 7.78
CA ILE A 105 -10.77 -7.07 9.26
C ILE A 105 -10.70 -5.64 9.79
N PHE A 106 -9.68 -4.87 9.41
CA PHE A 106 -9.53 -3.47 9.78
C PHE A 106 -8.72 -2.69 8.75
N HIS A 107 -8.95 -1.37 8.68
CA HIS A 107 -8.12 -0.48 7.89
C HIS A 107 -6.86 -0.08 8.67
N TYR A 108 -5.76 0.12 7.94
CA TYR A 108 -4.49 0.47 8.55
C TYR A 108 -4.47 1.93 9.00
N ASP A 109 -3.92 2.14 10.20
CA ASP A 109 -3.34 3.40 10.63
C ASP A 109 -1.86 3.17 10.91
N ARG A 110 -1.05 4.22 10.78
CA ARG A 110 0.31 4.23 11.33
C ARG A 110 0.27 4.96 12.68
N THR A 111 0.98 4.45 13.67
CA THR A 111 1.12 5.09 14.97
C THR A 111 2.58 5.33 15.30
N GLY A 112 2.83 6.31 16.16
CA GLY A 112 4.18 6.64 16.59
C GLY A 112 4.17 7.67 17.70
N LEU A 113 5.37 8.14 18.03
CA LEU A 113 5.61 9.22 18.97
C LEU A 113 6.25 10.39 18.23
N VAL A 114 5.71 11.57 18.45
CA VAL A 114 6.29 12.84 18.00
C VAL A 114 6.30 13.80 19.17
N ARG A 115 7.35 14.61 19.30
CA ARG A 115 7.40 15.67 20.32
C ARG A 115 6.21 16.62 20.17
N PRO A 116 5.46 16.91 21.25
CA PRO A 116 4.28 17.78 21.16
C PRO A 116 4.58 19.20 20.70
N GLU A 117 5.83 19.65 20.83
CA GLU A 117 6.25 21.00 20.42
C GLU A 117 6.60 21.11 18.93
N ILE A 118 6.66 19.99 18.20
CA ILE A 118 6.94 19.96 16.76
C ILE A 118 5.64 20.16 16.00
N GLU A 119 5.63 21.11 15.06
CA GLU A 119 4.57 21.22 14.08
C GLU A 119 4.91 20.28 12.91
N TYR A 120 4.00 19.38 12.58
CA TYR A 120 4.22 18.33 11.60
C TYR A 120 3.00 18.13 10.70
N GLU A 121 3.25 17.49 9.58
CA GLU A 121 2.25 17.07 8.60
C GLU A 121 2.64 15.67 8.11
N PHE A 122 1.65 14.76 8.07
CA PHE A 122 1.83 13.40 7.55
C PHE A 122 0.92 13.21 6.33
N PRO A 123 1.49 13.14 5.11
CA PRO A 123 0.69 12.76 3.95
C PRO A 123 0.20 11.31 4.13
N PRO A 124 -0.99 10.97 3.59
CA PRO A 124 -1.51 9.61 3.64
C PRO A 124 -0.68 8.61 2.82
N PHE A 125 0.05 9.10 1.82
CA PHE A 125 0.91 8.31 0.94
C PHE A 125 2.36 8.78 1.06
N GLY A 126 3.29 7.83 0.99
CA GLY A 126 4.72 8.10 1.09
C GLY A 126 5.21 8.42 2.52
N ALA A 127 6.41 9.00 2.58
CA ALA A 127 7.02 9.47 3.82
C ALA A 127 6.66 10.94 4.10
N PRO A 128 6.76 11.43 5.36
CA PRO A 128 6.57 12.85 5.64
C PRO A 128 7.55 13.74 4.88
N HIS A 129 7.17 14.98 4.61
CA HIS A 129 8.04 15.99 4.01
C HIS A 129 8.57 16.94 5.10
N TYR A 130 9.81 16.75 5.57
CA TYR A 130 10.34 17.55 6.68
C TYR A 130 10.52 19.03 6.37
N MET A 131 10.56 19.40 5.09
CA MET A 131 10.44 20.79 4.66
C MET A 131 9.14 21.49 5.12
N LYS A 132 8.07 20.74 5.41
CA LYS A 132 6.80 21.28 5.95
C LYS A 132 6.75 21.27 7.48
N TRP A 133 7.72 20.65 8.14
CA TRP A 133 7.76 20.55 9.60
C TRP A 133 8.46 21.75 10.23
N ARG A 134 8.11 22.08 11.47
CA ARG A 134 8.75 23.16 12.23
C ARG A 134 9.16 22.67 13.61
N LEU A 135 10.44 22.89 13.92
CA LEU A 135 10.99 22.62 15.25
C LEU A 135 10.78 23.83 16.18
N PRO A 136 10.83 23.64 17.51
CA PRO A 136 10.80 24.73 18.47
C PRO A 136 11.93 25.73 18.26
N GLU A 137 11.71 26.99 18.66
CA GLU A 137 12.71 28.05 18.55
C GLU A 137 14.04 27.64 19.21
N GLY A 138 15.15 27.79 18.48
CA GLY A 138 16.49 27.43 18.95
C GLY A 138 16.89 25.99 18.69
N GLN A 139 16.02 25.18 18.05
CA GLN A 139 16.37 23.87 17.51
C GLN A 139 16.39 23.91 15.98
N ASP A 140 17.40 23.28 15.38
CA ASP A 140 17.59 23.20 13.93
C ASP A 140 17.79 21.76 13.43
N THR A 141 17.86 20.79 14.36
CA THR A 141 18.14 19.38 14.09
C THR A 141 16.96 18.53 14.53
N LEU A 142 16.39 17.77 13.59
CA LEU A 142 15.34 16.78 13.85
C LEU A 142 15.97 15.38 14.00
N ARG A 143 15.63 14.65 15.07
CA ARG A 143 16.13 13.28 15.31
C ARG A 143 15.04 12.24 15.11
N VAL A 144 15.17 11.42 14.08
CA VAL A 144 14.15 10.46 13.67
C VAL A 144 14.72 9.06 13.73
N ARG A 145 14.10 8.16 14.49
CA ARG A 145 14.54 6.76 14.53
C ARG A 145 14.38 6.07 13.17
N LEU A 146 15.40 5.34 12.73
CA LEU A 146 15.24 4.24 11.77
C LEU A 146 15.19 2.91 12.51
N GLY A 147 14.21 2.08 12.17
CA GLY A 147 14.04 0.75 12.76
C GLY A 147 14.98 -0.32 12.17
N THR A 148 15.57 -0.04 11.01
CA THR A 148 16.50 -0.92 10.30
C THR A 148 17.52 -0.07 9.53
N GLU A 149 18.61 -0.67 9.10
CA GLU A 149 19.41 -0.15 7.99
C GLU A 149 18.51 -0.02 6.74
N PRO A 150 18.60 1.07 5.96
CA PRO A 150 17.93 1.15 4.66
C PRO A 150 18.59 0.16 3.68
N PRO A 151 17.83 -0.80 3.10
CA PRO A 151 18.39 -1.78 2.15
C PRO A 151 19.07 -1.16 0.93
N THR A 152 18.54 -0.04 0.43
CA THR A 152 19.11 0.68 -0.72
C THR A 152 18.59 2.12 -0.76
N LEU A 153 19.42 3.08 -1.21
CA LEU A 153 18.97 4.42 -1.59
C LEU A 153 18.90 4.57 -3.12
N ASP A 154 18.85 3.47 -3.87
CA ASP A 154 18.60 3.53 -5.30
C ASP A 154 17.11 3.79 -5.56
N ILE A 155 16.80 4.94 -6.16
CA ILE A 155 15.44 5.42 -6.37
C ILE A 155 14.56 4.50 -7.23
N ASN A 156 15.12 3.59 -8.02
CA ASN A 156 14.35 2.63 -8.81
C ASN A 156 14.31 1.22 -8.20
N LEU A 157 15.09 0.95 -7.15
CA LEU A 157 15.15 -0.35 -6.48
C LEU A 157 14.57 -0.34 -5.06
N ALA A 158 14.44 0.82 -4.43
CA ALA A 158 13.87 0.93 -3.10
C ALA A 158 12.39 0.52 -3.12
N THR A 159 12.01 -0.37 -2.20
CA THR A 159 10.63 -0.84 -2.03
C THR A 159 10.12 -0.69 -0.59
N ASP A 160 11.02 -0.37 0.35
CA ASP A 160 10.73 -0.37 1.78
C ASP A 160 10.54 1.03 2.36
N THR A 161 9.86 1.12 3.51
CA THR A 161 9.58 2.40 4.17
C THR A 161 10.81 3.09 4.76
N THR A 162 11.87 2.34 5.12
CA THR A 162 13.08 2.89 5.72
C THR A 162 13.85 3.70 4.67
N SER A 163 14.09 3.11 3.50
CA SER A 163 14.69 3.79 2.35
C SER A 163 13.87 5.02 1.93
N HIS A 164 12.55 4.89 1.82
CA HIS A 164 11.68 6.00 1.44
C HIS A 164 11.58 7.12 2.50
N SER A 165 11.83 6.82 3.79
CA SER A 165 11.90 7.87 4.80
C SER A 165 13.02 8.89 4.51
N ILE A 166 14.10 8.41 3.88
CA ILE A 166 15.29 9.18 3.49
C ILE A 166 15.12 9.72 2.07
N LEU A 167 14.78 8.86 1.10
CA LEU A 167 14.65 9.25 -0.32
C LEU A 167 13.65 10.38 -0.53
N ASN A 168 12.54 10.40 0.22
CA ASN A 168 11.55 11.47 0.12
C ASN A 168 12.05 12.84 0.61
N GLN A 169 13.22 12.87 1.27
CA GLN A 169 13.92 14.10 1.63
C GLN A 169 15.01 14.46 0.62
N LEU A 170 15.61 13.46 -0.02
CA LEU A 170 16.70 13.63 -0.99
C LEU A 170 16.19 13.91 -2.41
N MET A 171 14.98 13.46 -2.72
CA MET A 171 14.37 13.53 -4.04
C MET A 171 13.03 14.27 -3.99
N GLU A 172 12.60 14.78 -5.14
CA GLU A 172 11.29 15.39 -5.33
C GLU A 172 10.65 14.87 -6.63
N SER A 173 9.43 14.34 -6.55
CA SER A 173 8.61 13.90 -7.69
C SER A 173 8.02 15.10 -8.45
N LEU A 174 7.34 14.86 -9.57
CA LEU A 174 6.66 15.93 -10.33
C LEU A 174 5.61 16.66 -9.47
N TYR A 175 4.86 15.90 -8.69
CA TYR A 175 3.87 16.37 -7.72
C TYR A 175 4.14 15.72 -6.35
N ARG A 176 3.38 16.11 -5.32
CA ARG A 176 3.40 15.43 -4.01
C ARG A 176 2.07 15.51 -3.30
N TYR A 177 1.87 14.61 -2.33
CA TYR A 177 0.74 14.67 -1.42
C TYR A 177 0.96 15.66 -0.27
N LYS A 178 -0.07 16.44 0.03
CA LYS A 178 -0.20 17.16 1.30
C LYS A 178 -0.74 16.22 2.39
N GLY A 179 -0.65 16.65 3.64
CA GLY A 179 -1.20 15.97 4.81
C GLY A 179 -2.72 15.85 4.83
N ASP A 180 -3.41 16.70 4.09
CA ASP A 180 -4.86 16.55 3.85
C ASP A 180 -5.20 15.52 2.76
N GLY A 181 -4.18 14.90 2.14
CA GLY A 181 -4.33 13.91 1.08
C GLY A 181 -4.52 14.48 -0.33
N THR A 182 -4.60 15.79 -0.49
CA THR A 182 -4.68 16.41 -1.81
C THR A 182 -3.30 16.63 -2.41
N ILE A 183 -3.22 16.65 -3.74
CA ILE A 183 -1.97 16.74 -4.49
C ILE A 183 -1.60 18.21 -4.75
N GLU A 184 -0.33 18.56 -4.59
CA GLU A 184 0.23 19.88 -4.93
C GLU A 184 1.44 19.79 -5.88
N PRO A 185 1.73 20.84 -6.68
CA PRO A 185 2.93 20.90 -7.51
C PRO A 185 4.22 20.78 -6.69
N ALA A 186 5.20 20.06 -7.23
CA ALA A 186 6.50 19.81 -6.62
C ALA A 186 7.62 20.12 -7.63
N GLY A 187 8.18 19.12 -8.33
CA GLY A 187 9.14 19.33 -9.43
C GLY A 187 8.52 19.95 -10.70
N ALA A 188 7.19 19.91 -10.82
CA ALA A 188 6.41 20.56 -11.87
C ALA A 188 5.64 21.79 -11.37
N GLU A 189 5.22 22.67 -12.28
CA GLU A 189 4.35 23.82 -12.02
C GLU A 189 2.89 23.51 -12.38
N SER A 190 2.67 22.77 -13.47
CA SER A 190 1.35 22.43 -13.99
C SER A 190 1.42 21.24 -14.96
N TYR A 191 0.26 20.69 -15.30
CA TYR A 191 0.10 19.84 -16.47
C TYR A 191 -1.20 20.19 -17.23
N GLU A 192 -1.22 19.86 -18.51
CA GLU A 192 -2.39 19.87 -19.38
C GLU A 192 -2.74 18.45 -19.79
N VAL A 193 -4.02 18.13 -19.92
CA VAL A 193 -4.52 16.84 -20.40
C VAL A 193 -5.23 17.04 -21.73
N SER A 194 -4.97 16.18 -22.71
CA SER A 194 -5.67 16.19 -24.01
C SER A 194 -7.17 15.97 -23.86
N GLU A 195 -7.95 16.37 -24.86
CA GLU A 195 -9.42 16.20 -24.86
C GLU A 195 -9.86 14.73 -24.71
N ASP A 196 -9.04 13.78 -25.16
CA ASP A 196 -9.29 12.34 -25.04
C ASP A 196 -8.71 11.71 -23.76
N GLY A 197 -8.07 12.50 -22.89
CA GLY A 197 -7.52 12.04 -21.62
C GLY A 197 -6.22 11.23 -21.72
N THR A 198 -5.66 11.05 -22.91
CA THR A 198 -4.54 10.11 -23.13
C THR A 198 -3.16 10.75 -23.16
N VAL A 199 -3.07 12.08 -23.29
CA VAL A 199 -1.78 12.80 -23.35
C VAL A 199 -1.71 13.80 -22.21
N TYR A 200 -0.69 13.66 -21.37
CA TYR A 200 -0.36 14.60 -20.31
C TYR A 200 0.88 15.40 -20.71
N THR A 201 0.76 16.73 -20.78
CA THR A 201 1.89 17.64 -21.00
C THR A 201 2.21 18.33 -19.69
N VAL A 202 3.32 17.94 -19.06
CA VAL A 202 3.77 18.44 -17.76
C VAL A 202 4.81 19.54 -17.96
N HIS A 203 4.61 20.68 -17.31
CA HIS A 203 5.50 21.83 -17.34
C HIS A 203 6.35 21.86 -16.07
N LEU A 204 7.66 21.72 -16.23
CA LEU A 204 8.61 21.64 -15.13
C LEU A 204 8.99 23.02 -14.58
N ARG A 205 9.39 23.04 -13.31
CA ARG A 205 10.00 24.21 -12.67
C ARG A 205 11.34 24.51 -13.33
N LYS A 206 11.56 25.78 -13.73
CA LYS A 206 12.78 26.21 -14.43
C LYS A 206 13.94 26.58 -13.51
N ASP A 207 13.63 26.79 -12.25
CA ASP A 207 14.56 27.06 -11.14
C ASP A 207 14.85 25.80 -10.31
N ALA A 208 14.31 24.63 -10.69
CA ALA A 208 14.68 23.36 -10.07
C ALA A 208 16.12 23.01 -10.42
N ALA A 209 16.92 22.73 -9.39
CA ALA A 209 18.31 22.33 -9.50
C ALA A 209 18.57 21.08 -8.65
N TRP A 210 19.51 20.28 -9.12
CA TRP A 210 20.13 19.20 -8.38
C TRP A 210 20.98 19.74 -7.22
N SER A 211 21.32 18.88 -6.28
CA SER A 211 22.18 19.23 -5.14
C SER A 211 23.57 19.74 -5.54
N ASP A 212 24.06 19.37 -6.73
CA ASP A 212 25.30 19.89 -7.32
C ASP A 212 25.15 21.25 -8.04
N GLY A 213 23.91 21.76 -8.16
CA GLY A 213 23.56 23.03 -8.78
C GLY A 213 23.23 22.95 -10.27
N GLU A 214 23.34 21.79 -10.90
CA GLU A 214 22.91 21.61 -12.29
C GLU A 214 21.38 21.67 -12.40
N PRO A 215 20.81 22.16 -13.51
CA PRO A 215 19.36 22.24 -13.68
C PRO A 215 18.73 20.85 -13.80
N VAL A 216 17.53 20.71 -13.21
CA VAL A 216 16.68 19.53 -13.46
C VAL A 216 15.94 19.75 -14.78
N THR A 217 15.95 18.75 -15.67
CA THR A 217 15.35 18.82 -17.00
C THR A 217 14.35 17.68 -17.22
N ALA A 218 13.50 17.81 -18.24
CA ALA A 218 12.55 16.78 -18.63
C ALA A 218 13.22 15.46 -19.02
N GLN A 219 14.43 15.51 -19.59
CA GLN A 219 15.16 14.29 -19.95
C GLN A 219 15.51 13.44 -18.72
N HIS A 220 15.83 14.06 -17.57
CA HIS A 220 16.12 13.30 -16.35
C HIS A 220 14.90 12.51 -15.83
N TYR A 221 13.69 12.99 -16.07
CA TYR A 221 12.46 12.25 -15.74
C TYR A 221 12.22 11.11 -16.73
N VAL A 222 12.42 11.35 -18.04
CA VAL A 222 12.38 10.29 -19.05
C VAL A 222 13.36 9.17 -18.69
N ASP A 223 14.60 9.53 -18.39
CA ASP A 223 15.67 8.59 -18.05
C ASP A 223 15.33 7.78 -16.79
N GLY A 224 14.74 8.41 -15.77
CA GLY A 224 14.31 7.73 -14.54
C GLY A 224 13.23 6.69 -14.79
N ILE A 225 12.23 7.03 -15.61
CA ILE A 225 11.13 6.13 -15.96
C ILE A 225 11.61 4.99 -16.87
N ILE A 226 12.44 5.29 -17.86
CA ILE A 226 13.02 4.25 -18.73
C ILE A 226 13.91 3.31 -17.92
N ARG A 227 14.73 3.81 -17.00
CA ARG A 227 15.53 2.97 -16.11
C ARG A 227 14.67 2.11 -15.20
N LEU A 228 13.60 2.65 -14.62
CA LEU A 228 12.64 1.89 -13.81
C LEU A 228 12.03 0.73 -14.62
N LEU A 229 11.67 0.99 -15.88
CA LEU A 229 11.07 0.01 -16.77
C LEU A 229 12.06 -0.96 -17.41
N ASP A 230 13.36 -0.67 -17.41
CA ASP A 230 14.35 -1.55 -18.03
C ASP A 230 14.36 -2.93 -17.33
N PRO A 231 14.14 -4.04 -18.06
CA PRO A 231 14.16 -5.39 -17.47
C PRO A 231 15.48 -5.70 -16.73
N ALA A 232 16.59 -5.06 -17.11
CA ALA A 232 17.88 -5.24 -16.46
C ALA A 232 17.95 -4.58 -15.07
N THR A 233 17.13 -3.57 -14.81
CA THR A 233 17.01 -2.95 -13.47
C THR A 233 16.27 -3.88 -12.51
N ALA A 234 15.32 -4.68 -13.01
CA ALA A 234 14.49 -5.60 -12.21
C ALA A 234 13.75 -4.88 -11.07
N ALA A 235 13.23 -3.68 -11.35
CA ALA A 235 12.49 -2.88 -10.37
C ALA A 235 11.11 -3.48 -10.08
N GLU A 236 10.84 -3.78 -8.82
CA GLU A 236 9.54 -4.33 -8.38
C GLU A 236 8.38 -3.36 -8.63
N TYR A 237 8.64 -2.04 -8.64
CA TYR A 237 7.63 -1.00 -8.86
C TYR A 237 7.42 -0.63 -10.35
N ALA A 238 8.02 -1.35 -11.30
CA ALA A 238 7.86 -1.07 -12.74
C ALA A 238 6.40 -1.09 -13.21
N TYR A 239 5.56 -1.97 -12.63
CA TYR A 239 4.15 -2.13 -12.98
C TYR A 239 3.33 -0.83 -12.85
N VAL A 240 3.73 0.08 -11.95
CA VAL A 240 3.05 1.37 -11.74
C VAL A 240 3.08 2.24 -13.00
N MET A 241 4.05 2.01 -13.89
CA MET A 241 4.19 2.73 -15.15
C MET A 241 3.48 2.08 -16.34
N TYR A 242 2.82 0.93 -16.18
CA TYR A 242 2.20 0.19 -17.30
C TYR A 242 1.02 0.91 -17.96
N TYR A 243 0.46 1.91 -17.30
CA TYR A 243 -0.54 2.80 -17.91
C TYR A 243 0.06 3.73 -18.98
N ILE A 244 1.39 3.87 -19.04
CA ILE A 244 2.09 4.54 -20.13
C ILE A 244 2.16 3.57 -21.31
N LYS A 245 1.77 4.05 -22.49
CA LYS A 245 1.77 3.25 -23.71
C LYS A 245 3.15 2.64 -23.97
N GLY A 246 3.22 1.33 -24.21
CA GLY A 246 4.46 0.63 -24.54
C GLY A 246 5.36 0.30 -23.33
N ALA A 247 4.96 0.66 -22.10
CA ALA A 247 5.76 0.48 -20.90
C ALA A 247 5.81 -0.99 -20.45
N GLU A 248 4.67 -1.67 -20.42
CA GLU A 248 4.60 -3.10 -20.06
C GLU A 248 5.35 -3.95 -21.09
N GLU A 249 5.17 -3.68 -22.38
CA GLU A 249 5.85 -4.42 -23.45
C GLU A 249 7.38 -4.24 -23.38
N PHE A 250 7.86 -3.06 -22.97
CA PHE A 250 9.28 -2.83 -22.76
C PHE A 250 9.81 -3.55 -21.51
N ASN A 251 9.10 -3.47 -20.37
CA ASN A 251 9.55 -4.11 -19.13
C ASN A 251 9.49 -5.65 -19.17
N THR A 252 8.51 -6.21 -19.88
CA THR A 252 8.38 -7.67 -20.05
C THR A 252 9.30 -8.22 -21.15
N GLY A 253 10.00 -7.35 -21.88
CA GLY A 253 10.94 -7.72 -22.94
C GLY A 253 10.28 -8.13 -24.25
N GLU A 254 9.01 -7.80 -24.47
CA GLU A 254 8.36 -7.92 -25.79
C GLU A 254 9.00 -6.97 -26.82
N THR A 255 9.53 -5.83 -26.35
CA THR A 255 10.38 -4.90 -27.11
C THR A 255 11.62 -4.52 -26.31
N ASP A 256 12.76 -4.34 -26.99
CA ASP A 256 14.02 -3.84 -26.41
C ASP A 256 14.29 -2.36 -26.75
N ASP A 257 13.37 -1.71 -27.47
CA ASP A 257 13.48 -0.32 -27.89
C ASP A 257 12.77 0.62 -26.90
N PRO A 258 13.49 1.37 -26.06
CA PRO A 258 12.87 2.28 -25.09
C PRO A 258 12.08 3.42 -25.75
N SER A 259 12.29 3.69 -27.05
CA SER A 259 11.53 4.73 -27.77
C SER A 259 10.07 4.36 -28.04
N THR A 260 9.68 3.10 -27.78
CA THR A 260 8.27 2.68 -27.83
C THR A 260 7.48 3.13 -26.59
N VAL A 261 8.17 3.43 -25.48
CA VAL A 261 7.54 3.91 -24.25
C VAL A 261 7.05 5.34 -24.46
N GLY A 262 5.78 5.58 -24.14
CA GLY A 262 5.09 6.86 -24.31
C GLY A 262 5.52 7.96 -23.34
N VAL A 263 6.82 8.17 -23.13
CA VAL A 263 7.38 9.23 -22.29
C VAL A 263 8.51 9.93 -23.04
N LYS A 264 8.44 11.27 -23.16
CA LYS A 264 9.48 12.03 -23.88
C LYS A 264 9.61 13.47 -23.37
N ALA A 265 10.82 14.00 -23.44
CA ALA A 265 11.09 15.41 -23.29
C ALA A 265 10.78 16.13 -24.63
N LEU A 266 9.84 17.08 -24.62
CA LEU A 266 9.58 17.95 -25.77
C LEU A 266 10.62 19.08 -25.87
N ASP A 267 11.06 19.56 -24.70
CA ASP A 267 12.18 20.46 -24.49
C ASP A 267 12.70 20.28 -23.05
N ASP A 268 13.68 21.10 -22.63
CA ASP A 268 14.32 21.00 -21.32
C ASP A 268 13.33 21.04 -20.14
N TYR A 269 12.15 21.65 -20.30
CA TYR A 269 11.20 21.89 -19.21
C TYR A 269 9.77 21.44 -19.53
N THR A 270 9.59 20.62 -20.56
CA THR A 270 8.28 20.11 -20.95
C THR A 270 8.37 18.61 -21.19
N LEU A 271 7.67 17.84 -20.35
CA LEU A 271 7.59 16.39 -20.39
C LEU A 271 6.22 15.98 -20.93
N GLU A 272 6.17 15.03 -21.86
CA GLU A 272 4.91 14.49 -22.39
C GLU A 272 4.81 13.00 -22.06
N PHE A 273 3.66 12.61 -21.51
CA PHE A 273 3.24 11.22 -21.36
C PHE A 273 2.13 10.91 -22.36
N THR A 274 2.16 9.72 -22.95
CA THR A 274 1.09 9.11 -23.73
C THR A 274 0.66 7.82 -23.05
N LEU A 275 -0.61 7.76 -22.66
CA LEU A 275 -1.19 6.66 -21.91
C LEU A 275 -1.85 5.62 -22.82
N THR A 276 -2.10 4.42 -22.28
CA THR A 276 -2.84 3.34 -22.96
C THR A 276 -4.33 3.68 -23.15
N GLY A 277 -4.87 4.54 -22.29
CA GLY A 277 -6.22 5.09 -22.31
C GLY A 277 -6.35 6.28 -21.36
N PRO A 278 -7.52 6.92 -21.24
CA PRO A 278 -7.73 7.95 -20.22
C PRO A 278 -7.57 7.34 -18.82
N GLN A 279 -6.79 7.97 -17.95
CA GLN A 279 -6.54 7.48 -16.59
C GLN A 279 -6.76 8.61 -15.58
N ALA A 280 -7.93 8.63 -14.95
CA ALA A 280 -8.33 9.74 -14.07
C ALA A 280 -7.40 9.94 -12.85
N PHE A 281 -6.66 8.90 -12.47
CA PHE A 281 -5.73 8.89 -11.32
C PHE A 281 -4.28 9.15 -11.69
N PHE A 282 -3.98 9.50 -12.96
CA PHE A 282 -2.58 9.65 -13.38
C PHE A 282 -1.85 10.78 -12.63
N ASP A 283 -2.57 11.78 -12.11
CA ASP A 283 -2.01 12.81 -11.21
C ASP A 283 -1.44 12.21 -9.91
N SER A 284 -2.06 11.15 -9.39
CA SER A 284 -1.56 10.38 -8.25
C SER A 284 -0.27 9.63 -8.59
N ILE A 285 -0.12 9.16 -9.84
CA ILE A 285 1.14 8.59 -10.34
C ILE A 285 2.22 9.69 -10.46
N LEU A 286 1.87 10.88 -10.94
CA LEU A 286 2.77 12.03 -10.98
C LEU A 286 3.27 12.46 -9.59
N ALA A 287 2.51 12.15 -8.54
CA ALA A 287 2.88 12.41 -7.15
C ALA A 287 3.69 11.28 -6.49
N PHE A 288 3.83 10.14 -7.16
CA PHE A 288 4.48 8.95 -6.60
C PHE A 288 5.99 8.94 -6.87
N PHE A 289 6.76 8.26 -6.01
CA PHE A 289 8.23 8.28 -6.05
C PHE A 289 8.82 7.65 -7.31
N THR A 290 8.06 6.81 -8.02
CA THR A 290 8.47 6.23 -9.31
C THR A 290 8.66 7.28 -10.40
N THR A 291 8.23 8.52 -10.16
CA THR A 291 8.48 9.67 -11.03
C THR A 291 9.68 10.53 -10.60
N TYR A 292 10.51 10.09 -9.65
CA TYR A 292 11.76 10.78 -9.36
C TYR A 292 12.64 10.89 -10.62
N PRO A 293 13.23 12.07 -10.89
CA PRO A 293 14.21 12.18 -11.96
C PRO A 293 15.50 11.47 -11.56
N VAL A 294 16.32 11.10 -12.54
CA VAL A 294 17.63 10.46 -12.30
C VAL A 294 18.76 11.16 -13.05
N ARG A 295 19.98 11.07 -12.50
CA ARG A 295 21.23 11.47 -13.16
C ARG A 295 21.98 10.22 -13.62
N LEU A 296 21.73 9.77 -14.84
CA LEU A 296 22.41 8.58 -15.39
C LEU A 296 23.92 8.75 -15.46
N ASP A 297 24.41 9.96 -15.69
CA ASP A 297 25.84 10.27 -15.68
C ASP A 297 26.49 10.01 -14.31
N VAL A 298 25.78 10.31 -13.21
CA VAL A 298 26.24 10.01 -11.84
C VAL A 298 26.24 8.49 -11.60
N ILE A 299 25.19 7.79 -12.03
CA ILE A 299 25.13 6.32 -11.92
C ILE A 299 26.25 5.66 -12.74
N GLU A 300 26.50 6.13 -13.96
CA GLU A 300 27.55 5.62 -14.83
C GLU A 300 28.96 5.88 -14.26
N GLU A 301 29.18 7.04 -13.64
CA GLU A 301 30.47 7.39 -13.04
C GLU A 301 30.78 6.55 -11.79
N TYR A 302 29.81 6.37 -10.89
CA TYR A 302 30.04 5.78 -9.57
C TYR A 302 29.58 4.31 -9.46
N GLY A 303 28.82 3.79 -10.42
CA GLY A 303 28.27 2.43 -10.39
C GLY A 303 27.49 2.19 -9.10
N ASP A 304 27.70 1.03 -8.47
CA ASP A 304 27.01 0.64 -7.22
C ASP A 304 27.18 1.62 -6.05
N LEU A 305 28.18 2.51 -6.10
CA LEU A 305 28.45 3.52 -5.06
C LEU A 305 27.76 4.86 -5.33
N TRP A 306 26.93 4.98 -6.38
CA TRP A 306 26.27 6.24 -6.72
C TRP A 306 25.36 6.76 -5.60
N THR A 307 24.86 5.87 -4.76
CA THR A 307 23.95 6.18 -3.65
C THR A 307 24.66 6.62 -2.36
N GLU A 308 26.00 6.54 -2.34
CA GLU A 308 26.80 6.86 -1.16
C GLU A 308 26.93 8.38 -0.92
N PRO A 309 27.14 8.83 0.34
CA PRO A 309 27.41 10.22 0.63
C PRO A 309 28.57 10.79 -0.20
N GLY A 310 28.36 11.98 -0.77
CA GLY A 310 29.31 12.62 -1.68
C GLY A 310 29.18 12.22 -3.16
N ASN A 311 28.50 11.11 -3.46
CA ASN A 311 28.16 10.71 -4.83
C ASN A 311 26.67 10.95 -5.15
N PHE A 312 25.77 10.75 -4.17
CA PHE A 312 24.34 10.93 -4.37
C PHE A 312 24.00 12.37 -4.78
N VAL A 313 23.37 12.53 -5.95
CA VAL A 313 22.87 13.81 -6.46
C VAL A 313 21.35 13.76 -6.52
N GLY A 314 20.69 14.52 -5.66
CA GLY A 314 19.23 14.57 -5.53
C GLY A 314 18.65 15.94 -5.85
N ASN A 315 17.37 16.01 -6.17
CA ASN A 315 16.64 17.26 -6.45
C ASN A 315 15.75 17.73 -5.29
N GLY A 316 15.79 17.05 -4.15
CA GLY A 316 14.94 17.30 -2.99
C GLY A 316 15.46 18.36 -2.02
N PRO A 317 14.72 18.59 -0.91
CA PRO A 317 15.02 19.59 0.10
C PRO A 317 16.28 19.33 0.93
N TYR A 318 16.83 18.10 0.90
CA TYR A 318 18.02 17.72 1.65
C TYR A 318 19.05 17.00 0.79
N VAL A 319 20.30 16.98 1.27
CA VAL A 319 21.43 16.25 0.69
C VAL A 319 21.92 15.19 1.68
N LEU A 320 22.35 14.04 1.16
CA LEU A 320 22.95 12.97 1.96
C LEU A 320 24.38 13.35 2.33
N THR A 321 24.67 13.56 3.61
CA THR A 321 25.98 14.01 4.08
C THR A 321 26.78 12.93 4.79
N GLU A 322 26.11 11.98 5.46
CA GLU A 322 26.75 10.85 6.13
C GLU A 322 25.82 9.63 6.12
N TRP A 323 26.39 8.46 5.89
CA TRP A 323 25.75 7.17 6.07
C TRP A 323 26.78 6.23 6.68
N ALA A 324 26.76 6.15 8.01
CA ALA A 324 27.52 5.15 8.74
C ALA A 324 26.66 3.90 8.83
N HIS A 325 26.82 2.98 7.88
CA HIS A 325 26.02 1.75 7.81
C HIS A 325 25.92 1.05 9.17
N GLU A 326 24.70 0.60 9.49
CA GLU A 326 24.31 -0.05 10.76
C GLU A 326 24.39 0.85 12.01
N ASP A 327 24.67 2.15 11.86
CA ASP A 327 24.76 3.11 12.97
C ASP A 327 23.82 4.30 12.77
N HIS A 328 24.00 5.10 11.72
CA HIS A 328 23.15 6.26 11.47
C HIS A 328 23.24 6.81 10.03
N VAL A 329 22.22 7.59 9.65
CA VAL A 329 22.22 8.44 8.45
C VAL A 329 22.06 9.91 8.84
N VAL A 330 22.68 10.80 8.08
CA VAL A 330 22.55 12.25 8.21
C VAL A 330 22.22 12.86 6.87
N ILE A 331 21.22 13.73 6.88
CA ILE A 331 20.90 14.60 5.75
C ILE A 331 20.89 16.07 6.22
N GLU A 332 21.35 16.97 5.35
CA GLU A 332 21.40 18.42 5.63
C GLU A 332 20.65 19.18 4.55
N LYS A 333 20.16 20.37 4.90
CA LYS A 333 19.38 21.22 3.99
C LYS A 333 20.13 21.44 2.67
N ASN A 334 19.42 21.22 1.55
CA ASN A 334 19.93 21.49 0.21
C ASN A 334 19.79 22.98 -0.13
N PRO A 335 20.89 23.75 -0.24
CA PRO A 335 20.80 25.17 -0.57
C PRO A 335 20.37 25.44 -2.02
N ASN A 336 20.44 24.43 -2.91
CA ASN A 336 20.05 24.54 -4.32
C ASN A 336 18.59 24.15 -4.55
N TYR A 337 17.88 23.67 -3.53
CA TYR A 337 16.47 23.32 -3.66
C TYR A 337 15.62 24.56 -3.97
N HIS A 338 14.66 24.43 -4.90
CA HIS A 338 13.88 25.56 -5.43
C HIS A 338 13.07 26.32 -4.36
N ASP A 339 12.70 25.64 -3.27
CA ASP A 339 11.99 26.21 -2.12
C ASP A 339 12.83 26.13 -0.82
N ALA A 340 14.17 26.24 -0.95
CA ALA A 340 15.09 26.17 0.20
C ALA A 340 14.79 27.21 1.29
N ASP A 341 14.22 28.36 0.94
CA ASP A 341 13.83 29.41 1.90
C ASP A 341 12.72 28.95 2.85
N SER A 342 11.86 28.02 2.41
CA SER A 342 10.77 27.47 3.23
C SER A 342 11.22 26.30 4.12
N VAL A 343 12.41 25.75 3.90
CA VAL A 343 13.00 24.67 4.70
C VAL A 343 13.65 25.26 5.95
N THR A 344 13.09 24.99 7.12
CA THR A 344 13.58 25.54 8.41
C THR A 344 14.42 24.57 9.23
N ILE A 345 14.33 23.27 8.94
CA ILE A 345 15.13 22.24 9.62
C ILE A 345 16.43 22.11 8.84
N GLU A 346 17.55 22.48 9.46
CA GLU A 346 18.86 22.52 8.81
C GLU A 346 19.49 21.13 8.70
N ARG A 347 19.16 20.24 9.65
CA ARG A 347 19.75 18.89 9.75
C ARG A 347 18.73 17.87 10.21
N VAL A 348 18.78 16.66 9.64
CA VAL A 348 18.02 15.51 10.14
C VAL A 348 19.00 14.37 10.43
N GLU A 349 18.90 13.83 11.63
CA GLU A 349 19.71 12.71 12.10
C GLU A 349 18.83 11.47 12.26
N TYR A 350 19.30 10.38 11.67
CA TYR A 350 18.62 9.10 11.64
C TYR A 350 19.43 8.02 12.35
N PRO A 351 19.44 7.99 13.69
CA PRO A 351 20.03 6.86 14.40
C PRO A 351 19.28 5.56 14.09
N ILE A 352 20.03 4.50 13.79
CA ILE A 352 19.49 3.18 13.52
C ILE A 352 19.36 2.43 14.85
N ILE A 353 18.12 2.25 15.30
CA ILE A 353 17.80 1.59 16.57
C ILE A 353 16.78 0.50 16.29
N VAL A 354 17.26 -0.73 16.18
CA VAL A 354 16.43 -1.90 15.85
C VAL A 354 15.41 -2.20 16.95
N GLU A 355 15.84 -2.18 18.21
CA GLU A 355 14.98 -2.55 19.34
C GLU A 355 14.03 -1.42 19.74
N ASP A 356 12.72 -1.63 19.60
CA ASP A 356 11.68 -0.64 19.92
C ASP A 356 11.77 -0.11 21.36
N ALA A 357 12.09 -0.97 22.33
CA ALA A 357 12.22 -0.56 23.73
C ALA A 357 13.42 0.38 23.95
N THR A 358 14.51 0.18 23.20
CA THR A 358 15.67 1.07 23.24
C THR A 358 15.33 2.43 22.63
N ALA A 359 14.59 2.43 21.51
CA ALA A 359 14.15 3.65 20.86
C ALA A 359 13.16 4.44 21.74
N LEU A 360 12.20 3.77 22.38
CA LEU A 360 11.29 4.41 23.34
C LEU A 360 12.07 5.05 24.50
N ALA A 361 13.05 4.35 25.07
CA ALA A 361 13.87 4.91 26.15
C ALA A 361 14.74 6.10 25.68
N ALA A 362 15.26 6.08 24.46
CA ALA A 362 16.00 7.20 23.86
C ALA A 362 15.06 8.41 23.63
N TYR A 363 13.85 8.15 23.13
CA TYR A 363 12.81 9.16 23.04
C TYR A 363 12.48 9.74 24.41
N GLU A 364 12.23 8.96 25.46
CA GLU A 364 11.95 9.51 26.79
C GLU A 364 13.10 10.35 27.38
N ARG A 365 14.36 10.07 26.98
CA ARG A 365 15.55 10.83 27.41
C ARG A 365 15.81 12.13 26.63
N GLY A 366 15.07 12.43 25.58
CA GLY A 366 15.34 13.61 24.74
C GLY A 366 16.32 13.36 23.59
N GLU A 367 16.67 12.11 23.32
CA GLU A 367 17.65 11.74 22.28
C GLU A 367 17.00 11.51 20.91
N LEU A 368 15.67 11.35 20.87
CA LEU A 368 14.85 11.28 19.66
C LEU A 368 13.68 12.28 19.72
N ASP A 369 13.28 12.75 18.55
CA ASP A 369 12.12 13.64 18.35
C ASP A 369 10.94 12.91 17.71
N VAL A 370 11.23 11.86 16.94
CA VAL A 370 10.26 10.96 16.32
C VAL A 370 10.68 9.52 16.54
N SER A 371 9.78 8.67 17.02
CA SER A 371 10.07 7.26 17.29
C SER A 371 8.82 6.37 17.17
N GLY A 372 9.06 5.06 17.06
CA GLY A 372 8.06 4.04 17.38
C GLY A 372 8.09 3.66 18.86
N TYR A 373 7.31 2.64 19.22
CA TYR A 373 7.22 2.09 20.58
C TYR A 373 6.84 0.60 20.51
N PRO A 374 7.22 -0.22 21.51
CA PRO A 374 6.76 -1.61 21.62
C PRO A 374 5.24 -1.66 21.81
N SER A 375 4.55 -2.59 21.15
CA SER A 375 3.08 -2.64 21.18
C SER A 375 2.51 -2.77 22.60
N GLU A 376 3.21 -3.47 23.50
CA GLU A 376 2.85 -3.63 24.91
C GLU A 376 2.90 -2.33 25.73
N GLU A 377 3.62 -1.31 25.27
CA GLU A 377 3.72 -0.01 25.92
C GLU A 377 2.55 0.93 25.55
N LEU A 378 1.75 0.56 24.54
CA LEU A 378 0.65 1.39 24.05
C LEU A 378 -0.33 1.82 25.16
N PRO A 379 -0.81 0.94 26.07
CA PRO A 379 -1.69 1.38 27.15
C PRO A 379 -1.05 2.45 28.05
N ARG A 380 0.24 2.30 28.39
CA ARG A 380 0.97 3.28 29.20
C ARG A 380 1.17 4.59 28.45
N ILE A 381 1.52 4.54 27.16
CA ILE A 381 1.70 5.72 26.32
C ILE A 381 0.42 6.55 26.24
N LEU A 382 -0.73 5.90 26.06
CA LEU A 382 -2.02 6.60 26.02
C LEU A 382 -2.43 7.20 27.37
N GLU A 383 -2.01 6.59 28.48
CA GLU A 383 -2.31 7.08 29.83
C GLU A 383 -1.36 8.21 30.26
N GLU A 384 -0.06 8.04 30.06
CA GLU A 384 0.99 8.90 30.61
C GLU A 384 1.50 9.96 29.62
N MET A 385 1.46 9.68 28.32
CA MET A 385 2.01 10.55 27.26
C MET A 385 1.04 10.74 26.07
N PRO A 386 -0.27 10.99 26.29
CA PRO A 386 -1.26 11.04 25.20
C PRO A 386 -0.96 12.11 24.15
N ASP A 387 -0.36 13.23 24.55
CA ASP A 387 -0.01 14.34 23.64
C ASP A 387 1.21 14.03 22.75
N HIS A 388 1.98 12.99 23.08
CA HIS A 388 3.09 12.50 22.25
C HIS A 388 2.63 11.45 21.24
N PHE A 389 1.53 10.76 21.52
CA PHE A 389 1.01 9.71 20.67
C PHE A 389 0.35 10.32 19.43
N VAL A 390 0.82 9.90 18.27
CA VAL A 390 0.27 10.33 17.00
C VAL A 390 -0.30 9.16 16.23
N ARG A 391 -1.45 9.42 15.58
CA ARG A 391 -2.02 8.56 14.56
C ARG A 391 -1.86 9.27 13.22
N MET A 392 -1.32 8.55 12.26
CA MET A 392 -1.04 9.04 10.93
C MET A 392 -1.90 8.22 9.95
N PRO A 393 -2.50 8.86 8.94
CA PRO A 393 -3.22 8.14 7.90
C PRO A 393 -2.31 7.09 7.25
N ARG A 394 -2.85 5.90 6.98
CA ARG A 394 -2.15 4.85 6.23
C ARG A 394 -3.17 4.04 5.44
N PRO A 395 -3.73 4.61 4.36
CA PRO A 395 -4.78 3.97 3.59
C PRO A 395 -4.35 2.55 3.20
N GLY A 396 -5.20 1.60 3.52
CA GLY A 396 -4.89 0.19 3.38
C GLY A 396 -5.80 -0.68 4.22
N VAL A 397 -5.69 -1.99 4.03
CA VAL A 397 -6.59 -2.96 4.65
C VAL A 397 -5.84 -4.21 5.05
N TYR A 398 -6.17 -4.74 6.23
CA TYR A 398 -5.84 -6.09 6.67
C TYR A 398 -7.00 -7.01 6.28
N TYR A 399 -6.72 -8.11 5.60
CA TYR A 399 -7.76 -9.03 5.12
C TYR A 399 -7.35 -10.50 5.20
N LEU A 400 -8.36 -11.37 5.13
CA LEU A 400 -8.19 -12.81 4.90
C LEU A 400 -8.69 -13.12 3.49
N GLY A 401 -7.87 -13.72 2.63
CA GLY A 401 -8.32 -14.24 1.34
C GLY A 401 -8.76 -15.69 1.45
N LEU A 402 -9.81 -16.08 0.73
CA LEU A 402 -10.40 -17.42 0.75
C LEU A 402 -10.15 -18.13 -0.58
N ASN A 403 -9.60 -19.34 -0.56
CA ASN A 403 -9.20 -20.06 -1.76
C ASN A 403 -10.38 -20.79 -2.42
N PHE A 404 -10.74 -20.41 -3.64
CA PHE A 404 -11.90 -20.94 -4.39
C PHE A 404 -11.65 -22.34 -4.97
N LEU A 405 -10.39 -22.79 -4.99
CA LEU A 405 -10.02 -24.11 -5.51
C LEU A 405 -9.96 -25.19 -4.43
N ARG A 406 -10.24 -24.84 -3.16
CA ARG A 406 -10.04 -25.73 -2.01
C ARG A 406 -11.29 -25.85 -1.15
N PRO A 407 -11.87 -27.06 -1.02
CA PRO A 407 -12.90 -27.31 -0.03
C PRO A 407 -12.39 -27.06 1.39
N PRO A 408 -13.19 -26.45 2.27
CA PRO A 408 -14.59 -26.02 2.07
C PRO A 408 -14.76 -24.57 1.55
N THR A 409 -13.69 -23.84 1.26
CA THR A 409 -13.75 -22.42 0.85
C THR A 409 -14.15 -22.22 -0.61
N ASP A 410 -14.28 -23.29 -1.39
CA ASP A 410 -14.96 -23.31 -2.68
C ASP A 410 -16.49 -23.09 -2.54
N ASN A 411 -17.09 -23.43 -1.40
CA ASN A 411 -18.50 -23.21 -1.10
C ASN A 411 -18.79 -21.77 -0.67
N LEU A 412 -19.70 -21.09 -1.38
CA LEU A 412 -20.06 -19.70 -1.10
C LEU A 412 -20.66 -19.52 0.31
N ASN A 413 -21.64 -20.35 0.69
CA ASN A 413 -22.28 -20.24 2.00
C ASN A 413 -21.26 -20.43 3.13
N PHE A 414 -20.27 -21.30 2.94
CA PHE A 414 -19.19 -21.45 3.90
C PHE A 414 -18.35 -20.17 4.03
N ARG A 415 -18.00 -19.51 2.92
CA ARG A 415 -17.29 -18.21 2.95
C ARG A 415 -18.09 -17.12 3.66
N LYS A 416 -19.41 -17.04 3.40
CA LYS A 416 -20.32 -16.11 4.10
C LYS A 416 -20.38 -16.40 5.61
N ALA A 417 -20.42 -17.67 6.00
CA ALA A 417 -20.37 -18.08 7.40
C ALA A 417 -19.07 -17.64 8.10
N LEU A 418 -17.92 -17.80 7.43
CA LEU A 418 -16.63 -17.33 7.95
C LEU A 418 -16.62 -15.79 8.10
N ALA A 419 -17.12 -15.06 7.12
CA ALA A 419 -17.13 -13.59 7.11
C ALA A 419 -18.03 -13.00 8.21
N SER A 420 -19.23 -13.57 8.40
CA SER A 420 -20.21 -13.10 9.40
C SER A 420 -19.90 -13.52 10.84
N SER A 421 -18.99 -14.46 11.06
CA SER A 421 -18.69 -15.01 12.40
C SER A 421 -17.53 -14.32 13.12
N ILE A 422 -16.92 -13.30 12.54
CA ILE A 422 -15.80 -12.56 13.15
C ILE A 422 -16.30 -11.26 13.77
N ASP A 423 -16.24 -11.17 15.09
CA ASP A 423 -16.34 -9.93 15.86
C ASP A 423 -15.03 -9.14 15.73
N LYS A 424 -14.98 -8.31 14.68
CA LYS A 424 -13.86 -7.42 14.38
C LYS A 424 -13.65 -6.39 15.49
N ARG A 425 -14.70 -5.99 16.21
CA ARG A 425 -14.57 -5.07 17.35
C ARG A 425 -13.87 -5.71 18.52
N ALA A 426 -14.18 -6.96 18.85
CA ALA A 426 -13.48 -7.70 19.90
C ALA A 426 -11.96 -7.77 19.61
N ILE A 427 -11.57 -8.00 18.35
CA ILE A 427 -10.16 -7.99 17.92
C ILE A 427 -9.53 -6.62 18.17
N LEU A 428 -10.16 -5.55 17.68
CA LEU A 428 -9.60 -4.19 17.79
C LEU A 428 -9.53 -3.70 19.24
N ASP A 429 -10.56 -3.95 20.03
CA ASP A 429 -10.69 -3.46 21.40
C ASP A 429 -9.85 -4.26 22.40
N SER A 430 -9.89 -5.59 22.31
CA SER A 430 -9.38 -6.47 23.37
C SER A 430 -8.10 -7.20 23.00
N VAL A 431 -7.87 -7.48 21.71
CA VAL A 431 -6.66 -8.17 21.25
C VAL A 431 -5.59 -7.15 20.93
N LEU A 432 -5.88 -6.18 20.07
CA LEU A 432 -4.91 -5.17 19.65
C LEU A 432 -4.79 -3.99 20.61
N ASN A 433 -5.77 -3.78 21.49
CA ASN A 433 -5.86 -2.57 22.34
C ASN A 433 -5.83 -1.27 21.51
N MET A 434 -6.44 -1.31 20.32
CA MET A 434 -6.51 -0.20 19.36
C MET A 434 -7.97 0.13 19.02
N PRO A 435 -8.77 0.57 20.01
CA PRO A 435 -10.20 0.79 19.83
C PRO A 435 -10.54 1.80 18.71
N TRP A 436 -9.60 2.68 18.38
CA TRP A 436 -9.75 3.72 17.37
C TRP A 436 -9.53 3.26 15.93
N ARG A 437 -9.00 2.04 15.70
CA ARG A 437 -8.87 1.53 14.33
C ARG A 437 -10.25 1.36 13.71
N THR A 438 -10.31 1.64 12.42
CA THR A 438 -11.54 1.52 11.64
C THR A 438 -11.77 0.05 11.31
N GLU A 439 -12.94 -0.47 11.67
CA GLU A 439 -13.40 -1.79 11.22
C GLU A 439 -13.53 -1.78 9.69
N ALA A 440 -13.00 -2.80 9.03
CA ALA A 440 -13.10 -2.92 7.58
C ALA A 440 -14.21 -3.91 7.21
N CYS A 441 -15.16 -3.49 6.39
CA CYS A 441 -16.11 -4.39 5.73
C CYS A 441 -15.94 -4.39 4.21
N GLY A 442 -15.19 -3.44 3.66
CA GLY A 442 -14.72 -3.41 2.27
C GLY A 442 -13.20 -3.35 2.23
N VAL A 443 -12.63 -3.41 1.03
CA VAL A 443 -11.19 -3.28 0.80
C VAL A 443 -10.75 -1.84 0.56
N ILE A 444 -11.62 -1.00 -0.01
CA ILE A 444 -11.35 0.43 -0.24
C ILE A 444 -11.24 1.13 1.12
N ALA A 445 -10.14 1.87 1.34
CA ALA A 445 -9.87 2.52 2.62
C ALA A 445 -10.65 3.85 2.80
N PRO A 446 -10.90 4.32 4.03
CA PRO A 446 -11.72 5.51 4.30
C PRO A 446 -11.25 6.80 3.62
N GLU A 447 -9.95 6.92 3.37
CA GLU A 447 -9.32 8.08 2.73
C GLU A 447 -9.48 8.07 1.19
N ILE A 448 -10.01 6.99 0.62
CA ILE A 448 -10.07 6.76 -0.83
C ILE A 448 -11.47 7.02 -1.37
N VAL A 449 -11.54 7.71 -2.51
CA VAL A 449 -12.80 7.90 -3.24
C VAL A 449 -13.39 6.54 -3.62
N GLY A 450 -14.67 6.36 -3.34
CA GLY A 450 -15.35 5.07 -3.50
C GLY A 450 -15.60 4.35 -2.18
N TYR A 451 -14.99 4.76 -1.06
CA TYR A 451 -15.23 4.14 0.23
C TYR A 451 -16.72 4.09 0.61
N GLN A 452 -17.20 2.88 0.93
CA GLN A 452 -18.61 2.63 1.27
C GLN A 452 -18.86 2.61 2.78
N GLY A 453 -17.94 2.00 3.53
CA GLY A 453 -18.06 1.72 4.95
C GLY A 453 -18.95 0.51 5.28
N CYS A 454 -18.82 0.02 6.52
CA CYS A 454 -19.61 -1.09 7.03
C CYS A 454 -21.12 -0.80 6.98
N GLY A 455 -21.91 -1.85 6.69
CA GLY A 455 -23.37 -1.78 6.53
C GLY A 455 -23.82 -1.42 5.11
N LYS A 456 -22.89 -1.09 4.21
CA LYS A 456 -23.15 -0.97 2.77
C LYS A 456 -22.45 -2.07 1.95
N VAL A 457 -21.24 -2.44 2.36
CA VAL A 457 -20.43 -3.48 1.73
C VAL A 457 -19.99 -4.52 2.76
N GLY A 458 -19.86 -5.76 2.28
CA GLY A 458 -19.35 -6.90 3.01
C GLY A 458 -20.17 -7.30 4.23
N TYR A 459 -19.53 -8.07 5.11
CA TYR A 459 -20.18 -8.71 6.24
C TYR A 459 -19.75 -8.07 7.56
N GLN A 460 -20.74 -7.82 8.40
CA GLN A 460 -20.57 -7.48 9.81
C GLN A 460 -20.76 -8.72 10.68
N PHE A 461 -20.32 -8.65 11.94
CA PHE A 461 -20.55 -9.73 12.89
C PHE A 461 -22.06 -9.96 13.12
N ASP A 462 -22.52 -11.13 12.71
CA ASP A 462 -23.88 -11.62 12.90
C ASP A 462 -23.82 -13.14 13.06
N LEU A 463 -23.85 -13.59 14.32
CA LEU A 463 -23.73 -15.00 14.66
C LEU A 463 -24.94 -15.82 14.15
N ASP A 464 -26.14 -15.24 14.18
CA ASP A 464 -27.35 -15.94 13.74
C ASP A 464 -27.31 -16.15 12.22
N ALA A 465 -26.89 -15.13 11.46
CA ALA A 465 -26.68 -15.26 10.02
C ALA A 465 -25.52 -16.22 9.70
N ALA A 466 -24.41 -16.14 10.43
CA ALA A 466 -23.27 -17.04 10.24
C ALA A 466 -23.65 -18.51 10.42
N GLN A 467 -24.46 -18.83 11.43
CA GLN A 467 -24.96 -20.19 11.67
C GLN A 467 -25.93 -20.67 10.58
N GLN A 468 -26.76 -19.78 10.03
CA GLN A 468 -27.64 -20.11 8.90
C GLN A 468 -26.83 -20.40 7.63
N TYR A 469 -25.83 -19.57 7.32
CA TYR A 469 -24.93 -19.81 6.19
C TYR A 469 -24.15 -21.12 6.37
N LEU A 470 -23.65 -21.39 7.58
CA LEU A 470 -22.96 -22.66 7.86
C LEU A 470 -23.88 -23.85 7.62
N GLN A 471 -25.12 -23.82 8.11
CA GLN A 471 -26.06 -24.92 7.91
C GLN A 471 -26.34 -25.16 6.41
N ALA A 472 -26.54 -24.09 5.63
CA ALA A 472 -26.70 -24.21 4.18
C ALA A 472 -25.47 -24.85 3.52
N ALA A 473 -24.27 -24.45 3.93
CA ALA A 473 -23.02 -25.03 3.42
C ALA A 473 -22.89 -26.52 3.80
N LEU A 474 -23.22 -26.88 5.04
CA LEU A 474 -23.22 -28.27 5.51
C LEU A 474 -24.19 -29.15 4.70
N ASP A 475 -25.39 -28.64 4.43
CA ASP A 475 -26.40 -29.34 3.62
C ASP A 475 -25.91 -29.53 2.17
N GLU A 476 -25.28 -28.52 1.57
CA GLU A 476 -24.71 -28.56 0.22
C GLU A 476 -23.51 -29.54 0.12
N MET A 477 -22.66 -29.56 1.13
CA MET A 477 -21.48 -30.45 1.19
C MET A 477 -21.82 -31.87 1.67
N GLY A 478 -23.01 -32.09 2.23
CA GLY A 478 -23.40 -33.37 2.84
C GLY A 478 -22.60 -33.71 4.09
N ILE A 479 -22.29 -32.71 4.93
CA ILE A 479 -21.54 -32.86 6.18
C ILE A 479 -22.51 -32.70 7.36
N ASP A 480 -22.57 -33.69 8.26
CA ASP A 480 -23.51 -33.69 9.39
C ASP A 480 -22.99 -32.92 10.63
N ASP A 481 -21.68 -32.94 10.86
CA ASP A 481 -21.02 -32.32 12.03
C ASP A 481 -20.02 -31.26 11.57
N PRO A 482 -20.19 -29.97 11.91
CA PRO A 482 -19.19 -28.95 11.58
C PRO A 482 -17.81 -29.26 12.17
N GLY A 483 -17.75 -30.04 13.26
CA GLY A 483 -16.52 -30.53 13.86
C GLY A 483 -15.71 -31.49 12.98
N ASP A 484 -16.22 -31.90 11.82
CA ASP A 484 -15.49 -32.63 10.78
C ASP A 484 -14.81 -31.73 9.74
N ILE A 485 -15.18 -30.46 9.67
CA ILE A 485 -14.54 -29.46 8.80
C ILE A 485 -13.15 -29.13 9.34
N ARG A 486 -12.17 -29.09 8.43
CA ARG A 486 -10.78 -28.72 8.69
C ARG A 486 -10.45 -27.54 7.79
N LEU A 487 -9.99 -26.44 8.38
CA LEU A 487 -9.60 -25.24 7.65
C LEU A 487 -8.13 -24.93 7.92
N ASN A 488 -7.31 -24.88 6.88
CA ASN A 488 -5.92 -24.42 6.97
C ASN A 488 -5.85 -22.91 6.73
N LEU A 489 -5.49 -22.15 7.77
CA LEU A 489 -5.32 -20.69 7.73
C LEU A 489 -3.84 -20.35 7.76
N TRP A 490 -3.30 -19.88 6.64
CA TRP A 490 -1.91 -19.49 6.52
C TRP A 490 -1.71 -18.02 6.85
N PHE A 491 -0.57 -17.68 7.46
CA PHE A 491 -0.21 -16.30 7.75
C PHE A 491 1.30 -16.14 7.95
N ASN A 492 1.81 -14.93 7.80
CA ASN A 492 3.19 -14.59 8.12
C ASN A 492 3.36 -14.13 9.58
N ARG A 493 4.52 -14.43 10.15
CA ARG A 493 4.95 -14.03 11.50
C ARG A 493 4.68 -12.55 11.80
N GLY A 494 4.27 -12.25 13.03
CA GLY A 494 3.87 -10.92 13.49
C GLY A 494 2.36 -10.65 13.41
N ASN A 495 1.57 -11.68 13.15
CA ASN A 495 0.10 -11.60 13.05
C ASN A 495 -0.62 -12.64 13.92
N GLU A 496 0.12 -13.28 14.83
CA GLU A 496 -0.36 -14.36 15.70
C GLU A 496 -1.60 -13.92 16.47
N ASP A 497 -1.56 -12.77 17.15
CA ASP A 497 -2.67 -12.30 18.00
C ASP A 497 -4.01 -12.19 17.23
N VAL A 498 -3.98 -11.61 16.02
CA VAL A 498 -5.18 -11.45 15.19
C VAL A 498 -5.65 -12.81 14.66
N ILE A 499 -4.73 -13.62 14.16
CA ILE A 499 -5.06 -14.89 13.50
C ILE A 499 -5.51 -15.97 14.49
N GLU A 500 -4.90 -16.01 15.67
CA GLU A 500 -5.35 -16.89 16.75
C GLU A 500 -6.74 -16.48 17.25
N SER A 501 -7.02 -15.17 17.37
CA SER A 501 -8.38 -14.69 17.70
C SER A 501 -9.41 -15.03 16.62
N VAL A 502 -9.08 -14.86 15.34
CA VAL A 502 -9.96 -15.28 14.23
C VAL A 502 -10.22 -16.78 14.28
N ALA A 503 -9.17 -17.59 14.45
CA ALA A 503 -9.30 -19.04 14.55
C ALA A 503 -10.19 -19.45 15.72
N GLU A 504 -9.97 -18.89 16.92
CA GLU A 504 -10.80 -19.15 18.11
C GLU A 504 -12.26 -18.76 17.88
N GLN A 505 -12.51 -17.62 17.22
CA GLN A 505 -13.86 -17.19 16.89
C GLN A 505 -14.53 -18.15 15.90
N TRP A 506 -13.85 -18.59 14.84
CA TRP A 506 -14.41 -19.61 13.93
C TRP A 506 -14.68 -20.95 14.63
N GLU A 507 -13.76 -21.43 15.48
CA GLU A 507 -13.97 -22.66 16.24
C GLU A 507 -15.15 -22.54 17.22
N THR A 508 -15.29 -21.39 17.89
CA THR A 508 -16.34 -21.16 18.89
C THR A 508 -17.70 -20.89 18.25
N ASN A 509 -17.74 -20.05 17.23
CA ASN A 509 -18.98 -19.56 16.61
C ASN A 509 -19.55 -20.55 15.60
N LEU A 510 -18.70 -21.31 14.90
CA LEU A 510 -19.09 -22.25 13.85
C LEU A 510 -18.87 -23.71 14.22
N GLY A 511 -18.08 -24.02 15.25
CA GLY A 511 -17.81 -25.41 15.65
C GLY A 511 -16.87 -26.18 14.72
N ILE A 512 -16.21 -25.50 13.79
CA ILE A 512 -15.22 -26.10 12.87
C ILE A 512 -13.87 -26.28 13.57
N ARG A 513 -12.88 -26.90 12.89
CA ARG A 513 -11.49 -26.94 13.38
C ARG A 513 -10.56 -26.16 12.47
N VAL A 514 -9.76 -25.27 13.06
CA VAL A 514 -8.85 -24.38 12.33
C VAL A 514 -7.40 -24.75 12.64
N TYR A 515 -6.60 -24.94 11.60
CA TYR A 515 -5.16 -25.18 11.69
C TYR A 515 -4.44 -23.94 11.16
N VAL A 516 -3.79 -23.22 12.06
CA VAL A 516 -2.99 -22.05 11.70
C VAL A 516 -1.58 -22.49 11.29
N VAL A 517 -1.08 -21.91 10.19
CA VAL A 517 0.27 -22.16 9.67
C VAL A 517 1.01 -20.84 9.57
N ASN A 518 2.02 -20.70 10.42
CA ASN A 518 2.87 -19.51 10.52
C ASN A 518 4.15 -19.70 9.69
N MET A 519 4.50 -18.71 8.88
CA MET A 519 5.71 -18.68 8.08
C MET A 519 6.46 -17.35 8.23
N GLU A 520 7.77 -17.35 7.99
CA GLU A 520 8.53 -16.11 7.81
C GLU A 520 8.05 -15.38 6.54
N TRP A 521 8.12 -14.05 6.48
CA TRP A 521 7.53 -13.25 5.40
C TRP A 521 8.02 -13.61 3.99
N GLY A 522 9.34 -13.73 3.79
CA GLY A 522 9.89 -14.09 2.48
C GLY A 522 9.47 -15.49 2.06
N ALA A 523 9.52 -16.46 2.98
CA ALA A 523 9.03 -17.81 2.73
C ALA A 523 7.52 -17.86 2.46
N TYR A 524 6.74 -17.02 3.15
CA TYR A 524 5.30 -16.93 3.01
C TYR A 524 4.90 -16.45 1.62
N LEU A 525 5.48 -15.32 1.17
CA LEU A 525 5.28 -14.79 -0.17
C LEU A 525 5.66 -15.81 -1.23
N GLN A 526 6.86 -16.39 -1.13
CA GLN A 526 7.30 -17.42 -2.06
C GLN A 526 6.31 -18.59 -2.14
N THR A 527 5.75 -19.03 -1.02
CA THR A 527 4.80 -20.16 -1.00
C THR A 527 3.45 -19.77 -1.65
N LEU A 528 3.02 -18.51 -1.52
CA LEU A 528 1.84 -17.99 -2.22
C LEU A 528 2.12 -17.78 -3.73
N ASP A 529 3.32 -17.37 -4.10
CA ASP A 529 3.72 -17.19 -5.50
C ASP A 529 3.87 -18.52 -6.24
N GLU A 530 4.47 -19.53 -5.60
CA GLU A 530 4.51 -20.91 -6.10
C GLU A 530 3.11 -21.50 -6.29
N CYS A 531 2.11 -20.92 -5.62
CA CYS A 531 0.71 -21.27 -5.76
C CYS A 531 0.07 -20.69 -7.03
N ASN A 532 0.44 -19.45 -7.39
CA ASN A 532 0.03 -18.78 -8.62
C ASN A 532 0.82 -19.27 -9.84
N ASN A 533 2.10 -19.64 -9.67
CA ASN A 533 3.02 -20.08 -10.73
C ASN A 533 3.69 -21.43 -10.41
N PRO A 534 2.93 -22.54 -10.40
CA PRO A 534 3.38 -23.86 -9.91
C PRO A 534 4.20 -24.73 -10.87
#